data_AF-A0A1G2WKK1-F1
#
_entry.id   AF-A0A1G2WKK1-F1
#
_cell.length_a   1.000
_cell.length_b   1.000
_cell.length_c   1.000
_cell.angle_alpha   90.00
_cell.angle_beta   90.00
_cell.angle_gamma   90.00
#
_symmetry.space_group_name_H-M   'P 1'
#
loop_
_entity.id
_entity.type
_entity.pdbx_description
1 polymer ?
#
loop_
_entity_poly.entity_id
_entity_poly.type
_entity_poly.pdbx_seq_one_letter_code
_entity_poly.pdbx_strand_id
1 'polypeptide(L)'
;MKRLERGGDFPTLIKQHSDGPNTENGGLCSFEEVNELRKDLRDVIYRLKDNEYSKITESPVGYHIFKIELIKPEMIQEFEAVQDDIYKKLYREETVRLKKQYINSLKQHVFIKVIN
;
A
#
# COMPACT_ATOMS: atom_id res chain seq x y z
N MET A 1 -7.50 21.41 8.42
CA MET A 1 -7.58 21.30 9.90
C MET A 1 -8.79 21.98 10.51
N LYS A 2 -8.95 23.31 10.48
CA LYS A 2 -10.09 24.01 11.13
C LYS A 2 -11.50 23.46 10.83
N ARG A 3 -11.74 22.88 9.66
CA ARG A 3 -13.04 22.25 9.31
C ARG A 3 -13.21 20.90 10.01
N LEU A 4 -12.16 20.08 10.10
CA LEU A 4 -12.16 18.81 10.82
C LEU A 4 -12.26 19.00 12.33
N GLU A 5 -11.56 19.99 12.87
CA GLU A 5 -11.64 20.37 14.30
C GLU A 5 -13.03 20.82 14.73
N ARG A 6 -13.86 21.28 13.78
CA ARG A 6 -15.26 21.65 14.00
C ARG A 6 -16.24 20.51 13.73
N GLY A 7 -15.75 19.28 13.59
CA GLY A 7 -16.58 18.10 13.32
C GLY A 7 -17.03 17.95 11.86
N GLY A 8 -16.33 18.57 10.91
CA GLY A 8 -16.61 18.38 9.49
C GLY A 8 -16.37 16.93 9.05
N ASP A 9 -17.26 16.43 8.19
CA ASP A 9 -17.17 15.08 7.63
C ASP A 9 -15.95 14.91 6.71
N PHE A 10 -15.06 13.98 7.05
CA PHE A 10 -13.78 13.80 6.35
C PHE A 10 -13.95 13.34 4.89
N PRO A 11 -14.78 12.32 4.58
CA PRO A 11 -15.08 11.94 3.19
C PRO A 11 -15.62 13.10 2.34
N THR A 12 -16.52 13.92 2.90
CA THR A 12 -17.04 15.12 2.20
C THR A 12 -15.93 16.13 1.92
N LEU A 13 -15.05 16.38 2.90
CA LEU A 13 -13.93 17.30 2.73
C LEU A 13 -12.91 16.79 1.71
N ILE A 14 -12.69 15.47 1.64
CA ILE A 14 -11.85 14.86 0.60
C ILE A 14 -12.44 15.10 -0.78
N LYS A 15 -13.73 14.84 -0.97
CA LYS A 15 -14.41 15.09 -2.26
C LYS A 15 -14.32 16.55 -2.73
N GLN A 16 -14.29 17.49 -1.79
CA GLN A 16 -14.27 18.93 -2.08
C GLN A 16 -12.87 19.51 -2.30
N HIS A 17 -11.83 18.90 -1.72
CA HIS A 17 -10.54 19.58 -1.56
C HIS A 17 -9.31 18.69 -1.82
N SER A 18 -9.47 17.38 -2.02
CA SER A 18 -8.34 16.48 -2.21
C SER A 18 -7.97 16.36 -3.68
N ASP A 19 -6.66 16.48 -3.96
CA ASP A 19 -6.06 16.14 -5.25
C ASP A 19 -5.46 14.70 -5.25
N GLY A 20 -5.70 13.94 -4.18
CA GLY A 20 -5.18 12.58 -3.99
C GLY A 20 -5.98 11.48 -4.71
N PRO A 21 -5.60 10.20 -4.57
CA PRO A 21 -6.36 9.09 -5.11
C PRO A 21 -7.70 8.87 -4.37
N ASN A 22 -8.58 8.09 -4.98
CA ASN A 22 -9.82 7.55 -4.38
C ASN A 22 -10.79 8.62 -3.83
N THR A 23 -10.73 9.86 -4.32
CA THR A 23 -11.58 10.97 -3.82
C THR A 23 -13.08 10.68 -3.94
N GLU A 24 -13.48 9.99 -4.99
CA GLU A 24 -14.84 9.53 -5.24
C GLU A 24 -15.34 8.58 -4.14
N ASN A 25 -14.41 7.80 -3.56
CA ASN A 25 -14.65 6.86 -2.47
C ASN A 25 -14.25 7.43 -1.10
N GLY A 26 -14.21 8.76 -0.97
CA GLY A 26 -13.88 9.43 0.29
C GLY A 26 -12.42 9.27 0.71
N GLY A 27 -11.53 8.98 -0.24
CA GLY A 27 -10.08 8.84 -0.04
C GLY A 27 -9.66 7.60 0.74
N LEU A 28 -10.48 6.56 0.72
CA LEU A 28 -10.14 5.26 1.32
C LEU A 28 -8.95 4.62 0.58
N CYS A 29 -7.99 4.11 1.34
CA CYS A 29 -6.86 3.34 0.83
C CYS A 29 -6.85 1.94 1.45
N SER A 30 -6.51 0.95 0.64
CA SER A 30 -6.19 -0.42 1.06
C SER A 30 -4.84 -0.49 1.82
N PHE A 31 -4.60 -1.61 2.49
CA PHE A 31 -3.32 -1.85 3.17
C PHE A 31 -2.16 -1.92 2.18
N GLU A 32 -2.40 -2.47 1.00
CA GLU A 32 -1.45 -2.55 -0.10
C GLU A 32 -1.07 -1.15 -0.60
N GLU A 33 -2.04 -0.28 -0.87
CA GLU A 33 -1.79 1.11 -1.27
C GLU A 33 -1.01 1.88 -0.20
N VAL A 34 -1.33 1.68 1.08
CA VAL A 34 -0.58 2.29 2.19
C VAL A 34 0.87 1.78 2.24
N ASN A 35 1.10 0.49 1.95
CA ASN A 35 2.44 -0.10 1.95
C ASN A 35 3.31 0.41 0.79
N GLU A 36 2.69 0.79 -0.33
CA GLU A 36 3.33 1.39 -1.49
C GLU A 36 3.67 2.88 -1.30
N LEU A 37 3.11 3.55 -0.29
CA LEU A 37 3.45 4.93 0.03
C LEU A 37 4.94 5.08 0.39
N ARG A 38 5.46 6.28 0.11
CA ARG A 38 6.80 6.67 0.56
C ARG A 38 6.89 6.54 2.08
N LYS A 39 8.04 6.03 2.54
CA LYS A 39 8.25 5.62 3.94
C LYS A 39 7.85 6.69 4.97
N ASP A 40 8.18 7.95 4.71
CA ASP A 40 7.87 9.07 5.61
C ASP A 40 6.35 9.32 5.77
N LEU A 41 5.57 9.19 4.70
CA LEU A 41 4.10 9.28 4.76
C LEU A 41 3.52 8.06 5.47
N ARG A 42 4.01 6.86 5.15
CA ARG A 42 3.58 5.62 5.80
C ARG A 42 3.86 5.63 7.30
N ASP A 43 5.02 6.13 7.71
CA ASP A 43 5.38 6.25 9.13
C ASP A 43 4.44 7.23 9.88
N VAL A 44 3.88 8.25 9.21
CA VAL A 44 2.85 9.12 9.82
C VAL A 44 1.59 8.32 10.09
N ILE A 45 1.12 7.54 9.11
CA ILE A 45 -0.09 6.70 9.24
C ILE A 45 0.07 5.71 10.39
N TYR A 46 1.21 5.02 10.49
CA TYR A 46 1.46 4.04 11.55
C TYR A 46 1.58 4.63 12.97
N ARG A 47 1.72 5.95 13.11
CA ARG A 47 1.71 6.63 14.42
C ARG A 47 0.30 7.03 14.87
N LEU A 48 -0.69 6.97 13.99
CA LEU A 48 -2.06 7.35 14.31
C LEU A 48 -2.76 6.24 15.09
N LYS A 49 -3.63 6.65 16.01
CA LYS A 49 -4.58 5.77 16.68
C LYS A 49 -5.83 5.61 15.83
N ASP A 50 -6.66 4.65 16.24
CA ASP A 50 -7.96 4.45 15.62
C ASP A 50 -8.79 5.74 15.66
N ASN A 51 -9.42 6.08 14.53
CA ASN A 51 -10.18 7.31 14.32
C ASN A 51 -9.40 8.63 14.52
N GLU A 52 -8.06 8.60 14.60
CA GLU A 52 -7.22 9.80 14.72
C GLU A 52 -6.89 10.40 13.34
N TYR A 53 -6.87 11.74 13.28
CA TYR A 53 -6.35 12.50 12.15
C TYR A 53 -4.89 12.86 12.34
N SER A 54 -4.08 12.78 11.29
CA SER A 54 -2.74 13.33 11.32
C SER A 54 -2.75 14.86 11.39
N LYS A 55 -1.63 15.41 11.84
CA LYS A 55 -1.28 16.79 11.49
C LYS A 55 -1.04 16.90 9.98
N ILE A 56 -1.01 18.13 9.48
CA ILE A 56 -0.60 18.39 8.09
C ILE A 56 0.83 17.88 7.92
N THR A 57 1.02 16.98 6.97
CA THR A 57 2.32 16.40 6.61
C THR A 57 2.72 16.91 5.24
N GLU A 58 3.92 17.46 5.11
CA GLU A 58 4.44 17.97 3.84
C GLU A 58 5.22 16.89 3.08
N SER A 59 5.09 16.89 1.76
CA SER A 59 5.89 16.09 0.84
C SER A 59 6.20 16.91 -0.43
N PRO A 60 7.12 16.45 -1.28
CA PRO A 60 7.41 17.10 -2.57
C PRO A 60 6.20 17.23 -3.50
N VAL A 61 5.13 16.46 -3.27
CA VAL A 61 3.91 16.51 -4.07
C VAL A 61 2.77 17.28 -3.37
N GLY A 62 3.04 17.92 -2.23
CA GLY A 62 2.09 18.79 -1.53
C GLY A 62 1.85 18.40 -0.08
N TYR A 63 0.65 18.70 0.41
CA TYR A 63 0.29 18.53 1.82
C TYR A 63 -0.74 17.42 2.00
N HIS A 64 -0.57 16.64 3.06
CA HIS A 64 -1.34 15.42 3.32
C HIS A 64 -1.96 15.47 4.72
N ILE A 65 -3.20 15.01 4.82
CA ILE A 65 -3.89 14.74 6.09
C ILE A 65 -4.42 13.31 5.97
N PHE A 66 -4.07 12.46 6.93
CA PHE A 66 -4.49 11.06 6.98
C PHE A 66 -5.48 10.85 8.13
N LYS A 67 -6.36 9.85 8.00
CA LYS A 67 -7.21 9.34 9.06
C LYS A 67 -7.15 7.81 9.06
N ILE A 68 -7.10 7.21 10.23
CA ILE A 68 -7.30 5.76 10.35
C ILE A 68 -8.79 5.45 10.44
N GLU A 69 -9.29 4.67 9.47
CA GLU A 69 -10.66 4.14 9.49
C GLU A 69 -10.79 2.80 10.21
N LEU A 70 -9.76 1.97 10.13
CA LEU A 70 -9.74 0.65 10.78
C LEU A 70 -8.31 0.22 11.07
N ILE A 71 -8.03 -0.10 12.33
CA ILE A 71 -6.85 -0.88 12.71
C ILE A 71 -7.26 -2.36 12.75
N LYS A 72 -6.69 -3.17 11.85
CA LYS A 72 -6.80 -4.63 11.98
C LYS A 72 -5.79 -5.09 13.03
N PRO A 73 -6.22 -5.71 14.14
CA PRO A 73 -5.29 -6.22 15.14
C PRO A 73 -4.42 -7.31 14.52
N GLU A 74 -3.16 -7.38 14.95
CA GLU A 74 -2.33 -8.54 14.64
C GLU A 74 -2.96 -9.78 15.27
N MET A 75 -3.19 -10.79 14.46
CA MET A 75 -3.69 -12.08 14.91
C MET A 75 -2.71 -13.15 14.45
N ILE A 76 -2.28 -13.99 15.39
CA ILE A 76 -1.61 -15.24 15.06
C ILE A 76 -2.69 -16.17 14.50
N GLN A 77 -2.54 -16.55 13.24
CA GLN A 77 -3.39 -17.55 12.62
C GLN A 77 -2.74 -18.91 12.81
N GLU A 78 -3.54 -19.91 13.18
CA GLU A 78 -3.07 -21.31 13.24
C GLU A 78 -2.56 -21.74 11.87
N PHE A 79 -1.48 -22.53 11.86
CA PHE A 79 -0.82 -22.95 10.62
C PHE A 79 -1.81 -23.62 9.66
N GLU A 80 -2.68 -24.48 10.17
CA GLU A 80 -3.69 -25.21 9.41
C GLU A 80 -4.65 -24.29 8.66
N ALA A 81 -4.96 -23.11 9.21
CA ALA A 81 -5.86 -22.14 8.60
C ALA A 81 -5.21 -21.38 7.43
N VAL A 82 -3.87 -21.31 7.39
CA VAL A 82 -3.12 -20.51 6.40
C VAL A 82 -2.18 -21.34 5.53
N GLN A 83 -2.06 -22.64 5.76
CA GLN A 83 -1.11 -23.52 5.06
C GLN A 83 -1.28 -23.48 3.53
N ASP A 84 -2.51 -23.42 3.03
CA ASP A 84 -2.79 -23.38 1.60
C ASP A 84 -2.30 -22.09 0.95
N ASP A 85 -2.47 -20.96 1.63
CA ASP A 85 -2.04 -19.66 1.14
C ASP A 85 -0.51 -19.51 1.24
N ILE A 86 0.10 -20.05 2.29
CA ILE A 86 1.56 -20.19 2.40
C ILE A 86 2.07 -21.03 1.23
N TYR A 87 1.48 -22.19 0.96
CA TYR A 87 1.88 -23.05 -0.14
C TYR A 87 1.76 -22.35 -1.49
N LYS A 88 0.61 -21.72 -1.79
CA LYS A 88 0.41 -20.97 -3.04
C LYS A 88 1.44 -19.86 -3.21
N LYS A 89 1.76 -19.13 -2.15
CA LYS A 89 2.78 -18.08 -2.15
C LYS A 89 4.15 -18.66 -2.48
N LEU A 90 4.61 -19.66 -1.73
CA LEU A 90 5.91 -20.31 -1.94
C LEU A 90 6.02 -20.93 -3.34
N TYR A 91 4.95 -21.57 -3.81
CA TYR A 91 4.88 -22.14 -5.15
C TYR A 91 5.07 -21.07 -6.25
N ARG A 92 4.39 -19.93 -6.10
CA ARG A 92 4.52 -18.80 -7.04
C ARG A 92 5.94 -18.23 -7.04
N GLU A 93 6.50 -18.01 -5.85
CA GLU A 93 7.86 -17.48 -5.69
C GLU A 93 8.90 -18.43 -6.31
N GLU A 94 8.78 -19.72 -6.05
CA GLU A 94 9.69 -20.74 -6.59
C GLU A 94 9.55 -20.88 -8.11
N THR A 95 8.33 -20.86 -8.63
CA THR A 95 8.09 -20.87 -10.09
C THR A 95 8.73 -19.66 -10.78
N VAL A 96 8.60 -18.47 -10.20
CA VAL A 96 9.24 -17.25 -10.73
C VAL A 96 10.77 -17.40 -10.69
N ARG A 97 11.32 -17.91 -9.59
CA ARG A 97 12.76 -18.13 -9.41
C ARG A 97 13.31 -19.10 -10.45
N LEU A 98 12.69 -20.27 -10.60
CA LEU A 98 13.10 -21.32 -11.53
C LEU A 98 12.97 -20.86 -12.99
N LYS A 99 11.87 -20.18 -13.35
CA LYS A 99 11.69 -19.61 -14.69
C LYS A 99 12.78 -18.60 -15.01
N LYS A 100 13.15 -17.73 -14.07
CA LYS A 100 14.24 -16.76 -14.25
C LYS A 100 15.59 -17.47 -14.45
N GLN A 101 15.89 -18.50 -13.66
CA GLN A 101 17.11 -19.29 -13.81
C GLN A 101 17.17 -19.99 -15.18
N TYR A 102 16.07 -20.59 -15.61
CA TYR A 102 15.96 -21.25 -16.91
C TYR A 102 16.12 -20.28 -18.08
N ILE A 103 15.45 -19.12 -18.05
CA ILE A 103 15.63 -18.09 -19.08
C ILE A 103 17.10 -17.62 -19.13
N ASN A 104 17.74 -17.46 -17.97
CA ASN A 104 19.14 -17.06 -17.91
C ASN A 104 20.08 -18.12 -18.49
N SER A 105 19.82 -19.42 -18.25
CA SER A 105 20.65 -20.48 -18.85
C SER A 105 20.48 -20.59 -20.36
N LEU A 106 19.26 -20.38 -20.88
CA LEU A 106 19.02 -20.32 -22.32
C LEU A 106 19.77 -19.14 -22.96
N LYS A 107 19.75 -17.97 -22.32
CA LYS A 107 20.47 -16.78 -22.82
C LYS A 107 21.99 -16.98 -22.92
N GLN A 108 22.60 -17.82 -22.10
CA GLN A 108 24.04 -18.09 -22.18
C GLN A 108 24.46 -18.81 -23.46
N HIS A 109 23.53 -19.53 -24.09
CA HIS A 109 23.80 -20.36 -25.26
C HIS A 109 23.25 -19.77 -26.57
N VAL A 110 22.77 -18.52 -26.53
CA VAL A 110 22.15 -17.85 -27.68
C VAL A 110 22.68 -16.44 -27.83
N PHE A 111 23.06 -16.05 -29.05
CA PHE A 111 23.40 -14.67 -29.37
C PHE A 111 22.12 -13.85 -29.63
N ILE A 112 21.86 -12.87 -28.77
CA ILE A 112 20.70 -11.97 -28.89
C ILE A 112 21.18 -10.61 -29.38
N LYS A 113 20.72 -10.20 -30.58
CA LYS A 113 20.91 -8.84 -31.12
C LYS A 113 19.58 -8.09 -31.11
N VAL A 114 19.49 -7.03 -30.29
CA VAL A 114 18.36 -6.10 -30.32
C VAL A 114 18.71 -4.98 -31.30
N ILE A 115 17.88 -4.79 -32.33
CA ILE A 115 18.04 -3.69 -33.29
C ILE A 115 17.01 -2.62 -32.90
N ASN A 116 17.50 -1.42 -32.60
CA ASN A 116 16.70 -0.22 -32.34
C ASN A 116 16.54 0.60 -33.61
#